data_AF-A0A531LS44-F1
#
_entry.id   AF-A0A531LS44-F1
#
_cell.length_a   1.000
_cell.length_b   1.000
_cell.length_c   1.000
_cell.angle_alpha   90.00
_cell.angle_beta   90.00
_cell.angle_gamma   90.00
#
_symmetry.space_group_name_H-M   'P 1'
#
loop_
_entity.id
_entity.type
_entity.pdbx_description
1 polymer ?
#
loop_
_entity_poly.entity_id
_entity_poly.type
_entity_poly.pdbx_seq_one_letter_code
_entity_poly.pdbx_strand_id
1 'polypeptide(L)'
;TPLIIWSNRSGPVENLGTVSPAFLPYHILTAAGITHPYYTGFLGEMRERYRVVDRNLLLTPAGVATADWSRQKEIDPAIRDFRLIQYDMMFGKRHAAPDFFPETVDKVVAHTS
;
A
#
# COMPACT_ATOMS: atom_id res chain seq x y z
N THR A 1 17.46 0.70 7.20
CA THR A 1 17.38 -0.50 8.07
C THR A 1 17.12 -1.71 7.20
N PRO A 2 17.65 -2.89 7.54
CA PRO A 2 17.35 -4.12 6.79
C PRO A 2 15.92 -4.59 7.06
N LEU A 3 15.27 -5.16 6.04
CA LEU A 3 13.95 -5.80 6.10
C LEU A 3 14.07 -7.22 5.55
N ILE A 4 13.48 -8.20 6.25
CA ILE A 4 13.44 -9.59 5.82
C ILE A 4 11.97 -10.05 5.84
N ILE A 5 11.52 -10.64 4.73
CA ILE A 5 10.22 -11.32 4.63
C ILE A 5 10.52 -12.80 4.38
N TRP A 6 10.00 -13.68 5.24
CA TRP A 6 10.28 -15.11 5.21
C TRP A 6 9.02 -15.93 5.46
N SER A 7 8.91 -17.02 4.70
CA SER A 7 7.87 -18.04 4.84
C SER A 7 8.53 -19.35 5.27
N ASN A 8 7.93 -20.03 6.25
CA ASN A 8 8.38 -21.36 6.67
C ASN A 8 8.14 -22.46 5.64
N ARG A 9 7.35 -22.17 4.60
CA ARG A 9 7.02 -23.11 3.53
C ARG A 9 7.85 -22.86 2.26
N SER A 10 8.03 -21.60 1.89
CA SER A 10 8.63 -21.19 0.61
C SER A 10 9.97 -20.46 0.77
N GLY A 11 10.42 -20.19 2.00
CA GLY A 11 11.68 -19.52 2.27
C GLY A 11 11.60 -17.99 2.18
N PRO A 12 12.75 -17.31 2.02
CA PRO A 12 12.81 -15.85 1.96
C PRO A 12 12.24 -15.29 0.66
N VAL A 13 11.65 -14.09 0.73
CA VAL A 13 11.31 -13.30 -0.47
C VAL A 13 12.56 -12.53 -0.91
N GLU A 14 13.05 -12.83 -2.11
CA GLU A 14 14.26 -12.22 -2.66
C GLU A 14 13.97 -10.97 -3.49
N ASN A 15 15.01 -10.18 -3.77
CA ASN A 15 14.99 -9.07 -4.73
C ASN A 15 13.94 -7.96 -4.47
N LEU A 16 13.61 -7.72 -3.20
CA LEU A 16 12.72 -6.62 -2.79
C LEU A 16 13.27 -5.24 -3.19
N GLY A 17 14.59 -5.08 -3.13
CA GLY A 17 15.28 -3.80 -3.31
C GLY A 17 14.95 -2.81 -2.18
N THR A 18 15.12 -1.52 -2.46
CA THR A 18 14.70 -0.46 -1.55
C THR A 18 13.18 -0.30 -1.63
N VAL A 19 12.48 -0.55 -0.52
CA VAL A 19 11.01 -0.42 -0.43
C VAL A 19 10.62 0.45 0.75
N SER A 20 9.52 1.22 0.63
CA SER A 20 8.94 1.86 1.82
C SER A 20 8.13 0.85 2.64
N PRO A 21 8.03 1.04 3.97
CA PRO A 21 7.17 0.21 4.81
C PRO A 21 5.70 0.21 4.40
N ALA A 22 5.24 1.22 3.63
CA ALA A 22 3.88 1.28 3.11
C ALA A 22 3.53 0.11 2.19
N PHE A 23 4.52 -0.54 1.57
CA PHE A 23 4.35 -1.70 0.69
C PHE A 23 4.52 -3.05 1.41
N LEU A 24 4.71 -3.07 2.74
CA LEU A 24 4.82 -4.33 3.49
C LEU A 24 3.58 -5.23 3.32
N PRO A 25 2.33 -4.71 3.44
CA PRO A 25 1.16 -5.57 3.27
C PRO A 25 1.10 -6.19 1.87
N TYR A 26 1.43 -5.43 0.82
CA TYR A 26 1.52 -5.96 -0.54
C TYR A 26 2.46 -7.17 -0.59
N HIS A 27 3.69 -7.01 -0.10
CA HIS A 27 4.68 -8.08 -0.15
C HIS A 27 4.27 -9.33 0.66
N ILE A 28 3.68 -9.14 1.82
CA ILE A 28 3.21 -10.25 2.67
C ILE A 28 2.07 -11.02 2.00
N LEU A 29 1.05 -10.31 1.49
CA LEU A 29 -0.11 -10.96 0.87
C LEU A 29 0.25 -11.63 -0.45
N THR A 30 1.09 -11.00 -1.28
CA THR A 30 1.60 -11.61 -2.50
C THR A 30 2.43 -12.87 -2.21
N ALA A 31 3.30 -12.85 -1.18
CA ALA A 31 4.05 -14.04 -0.78
C ALA A 31 3.16 -15.18 -0.27
N ALA A 32 1.98 -14.85 0.28
CA ALA A 32 0.97 -15.82 0.70
C ALA A 32 0.03 -16.27 -0.43
N GLY A 33 0.13 -15.69 -1.64
CA GLY A 33 -0.79 -15.98 -2.75
C GLY A 33 -2.22 -15.46 -2.53
N ILE A 34 -2.38 -14.43 -1.68
CA ILE A 34 -3.68 -13.85 -1.34
C ILE A 34 -3.96 -12.65 -2.23
N THR A 35 -5.16 -12.59 -2.83
CA THR A 35 -5.64 -11.42 -3.56
C THR A 35 -6.49 -10.53 -2.66
N HIS A 36 -6.26 -9.22 -2.73
CA HIS A 36 -7.00 -8.20 -2.00
C HIS A 36 -7.15 -6.93 -2.84
N PRO A 37 -8.34 -6.30 -2.91
CA PRO A 37 -8.58 -5.12 -3.76
C PRO A 37 -7.57 -3.99 -3.53
N TYR A 38 -7.37 -3.60 -2.27
CA TYR A 38 -6.34 -2.61 -1.93
C TYR A 38 -4.90 -3.17 -1.95
N TYR A 39 -4.60 -4.16 -1.08
CA TYR A 39 -3.21 -4.51 -0.80
C TYR A 39 -2.45 -5.18 -1.95
N THR A 40 -3.11 -5.97 -2.81
CA THR A 40 -2.45 -6.60 -3.96
C THR A 40 -2.93 -6.05 -5.30
N GLY A 41 -4.08 -5.38 -5.34
CA GLY A 41 -4.55 -4.59 -6.49
C GLY A 41 -3.91 -3.20 -6.49
N PHE A 42 -4.60 -2.22 -5.93
CA PHE A 42 -4.20 -0.81 -5.96
C PHE A 42 -2.75 -0.56 -5.50
N LEU A 43 -2.35 -1.14 -4.36
CA LEU A 43 -1.00 -0.97 -3.82
C LEU A 43 0.05 -1.69 -4.68
N GLY A 44 -0.33 -2.76 -5.38
CA GLY A 44 0.50 -3.42 -6.38
C GLY A 44 0.74 -2.54 -7.60
N GLU A 45 -0.32 -1.95 -8.16
CA GLU A 45 -0.22 -0.97 -9.26
C GLU A 45 0.64 0.24 -8.86
N MET A 46 0.46 0.72 -7.63
CA MET A 46 1.25 1.82 -7.09
C MET A 46 2.74 1.48 -7.01
N ARG A 47 3.06 0.25 -6.63
CA ARG A 47 4.45 -0.24 -6.51
C ARG A 47 5.17 -0.29 -7.86
N GLU A 48 4.44 -0.58 -8.95
CA GLU A 48 4.99 -0.56 -10.30
C GLU A 48 5.41 0.86 -10.74
N ARG A 49 4.82 1.91 -10.14
CA ARG A 49 5.23 3.31 -10.36
C ARG A 49 6.28 3.78 -9.37
N TYR A 50 6.15 3.40 -8.09
CA TYR A 50 6.99 3.87 -7.00
C TYR A 50 7.35 2.75 -6.03
N ARG A 51 8.64 2.52 -5.83
CA ARG A 51 9.16 1.60 -4.80
C ARG A 51 9.15 2.20 -3.41
N VAL A 52 9.30 3.52 -3.34
CA VAL A 52 9.22 4.28 -2.09
C VAL A 52 8.20 5.38 -2.27
N VAL A 53 7.20 5.37 -1.39
CA VAL A 53 6.31 6.50 -1.14
C VAL A 53 6.51 6.86 0.33
N ASP A 54 7.18 7.98 0.56
CA ASP A 54 7.38 8.61 1.87
C ASP A 54 6.93 10.06 1.79
N ARG A 55 6.62 10.72 2.92
CA ARG A 55 6.17 12.12 2.97
C ARG A 55 7.01 13.09 2.14
N ASN A 56 8.34 12.92 2.09
CA ASN A 56 9.23 13.85 1.41
C ASN A 56 9.98 13.24 0.23
N LEU A 57 9.81 11.94 -0.04
CA LEU A 57 10.54 11.25 -1.09
C LEU A 57 9.64 10.27 -1.85
N LEU A 58 9.66 10.38 -3.18
CA LEU A 58 9.26 9.30 -4.07
C LEU A 58 10.50 8.67 -4.68
N LEU A 59 10.51 7.36 -4.85
CA LEU A 59 11.56 6.64 -5.57
C LEU A 59 10.92 5.72 -6.60
N THR A 60 11.24 5.91 -7.86
CA THR A 60 10.76 5.03 -8.95
C THR A 60 11.53 3.69 -8.93
N PRO A 61 11.02 2.63 -9.59
CA PRO A 61 11.77 1.39 -9.79
C PRO A 61 13.13 1.58 -10.47
N ALA A 62 13.27 2.63 -11.30
CA ALA A 62 14.54 2.98 -11.94
C ALA A 62 15.52 3.71 -11.01
N GLY A 63 15.15 3.93 -9.73
CA GLY A 63 15.98 4.62 -8.75
C GLY A 63 15.96 6.15 -8.87
N VAL A 64 15.03 6.73 -9.63
CA VAL A 64 14.89 8.18 -9.74
C VAL A 64 14.13 8.72 -8.52
N ALA A 65 14.78 9.61 -7.78
CA ALA A 65 14.23 10.23 -6.58
C ALA A 65 13.53 11.56 -6.90
N THR A 66 12.34 11.76 -6.33
CA THR A 66 11.64 13.04 -6.33
C THR A 66 11.47 13.52 -4.90
N ALA A 67 12.34 14.45 -4.49
CA ALA A 67 12.32 15.06 -3.17
C ALA A 67 11.22 16.15 -3.06
N ASP A 68 10.75 16.40 -1.84
CA ASP A 68 9.77 17.43 -1.48
C ASP A 68 8.49 17.41 -2.33
N TRP A 69 8.15 16.26 -2.91
CA TRP A 69 6.99 16.08 -3.78
C TRP A 69 5.68 16.51 -3.13
N SER A 70 5.57 16.36 -1.81
CA SER A 70 4.35 16.69 -1.06
C SER A 70 4.07 18.18 -0.99
N ARG A 71 5.05 19.03 -1.31
CA ARG A 71 4.93 20.50 -1.40
C ARG A 71 4.72 20.99 -2.84
N GLN A 72 4.84 20.11 -3.84
CA GLN A 72 4.62 20.48 -5.23
C GLN A 72 3.13 20.78 -5.46
N LYS A 73 2.85 21.74 -6.34
CA LYS A 73 1.48 22.11 -6.70
C LYS A 73 0.77 21.01 -7.47
N GLU A 74 1.52 20.33 -8.32
CA GLU A 74 1.05 19.22 -9.13
C GLU A 74 1.80 17.96 -8.69
N ILE A 75 1.05 16.88 -8.49
CA ILE A 75 1.57 15.57 -8.10
C ILE A 75 0.95 14.52 -9.02
N ASP A 76 1.64 13.38 -9.18
CA ASP A 76 1.10 12.24 -9.93
C ASP A 76 -0.31 11.88 -9.38
N PRO A 77 -1.33 11.74 -10.24
CA PRO A 77 -2.66 11.32 -9.83
C PRO A 77 -2.68 10.06 -8.97
N ALA A 78 -1.79 9.09 -9.20
CA ALA A 78 -1.70 7.88 -8.38
C ALA A 78 -1.28 8.19 -6.93
N ILE A 79 -0.36 9.16 -6.73
CA ILE A 79 0.03 9.64 -5.41
C ILE A 79 -1.10 10.40 -4.73
N ARG A 80 -1.83 11.22 -5.50
CA ARG A 80 -3.02 11.92 -5.01
C ARG A 80 -4.06 10.92 -4.52
N ASP A 81 -4.39 9.92 -5.33
CA ASP A 81 -5.42 8.93 -5.02
C ASP A 81 -5.00 8.06 -3.83
N PHE A 82 -3.72 7.68 -3.75
CA PHE A 82 -3.13 7.02 -2.58
C PHE A 82 -3.35 7.82 -1.29
N ARG A 83 -3.11 9.14 -1.32
CA ARG A 83 -3.34 10.02 -0.16
C ARG A 83 -4.81 10.17 0.18
N LEU A 84 -5.68 10.28 -0.82
CA LEU A 84 -7.12 10.42 -0.62
C LEU A 84 -7.72 9.17 0.02
N ILE A 85 -7.33 7.97 -0.43
CA ILE A 85 -7.77 6.71 0.17
C ILE A 85 -7.28 6.61 1.62
N GLN A 86 -6.01 6.91 1.89
CA GLN A 86 -5.50 6.91 3.27
C GLN A 86 -6.29 7.87 4.17
N TYR A 87 -6.51 9.10 3.71
CA TYR A 87 -7.27 10.09 4.47
C TYR A 87 -8.72 9.62 4.69
N ASP A 88 -9.39 9.13 3.66
CA ASP A 88 -10.78 8.68 3.76
C ASP A 88 -10.94 7.52 4.75
N MET A 89 -9.98 6.60 4.77
CA MET A 89 -9.99 5.45 5.68
C MET A 89 -9.62 5.80 7.12
N MET A 90 -8.76 6.80 7.34
CA MET A 90 -8.31 7.21 8.69
C MET A 90 -9.21 8.27 9.33
N PHE A 91 -9.69 9.23 8.54
CA PHE A 91 -10.35 10.45 9.03
C PHE A 91 -11.63 10.80 8.28
N GLY A 92 -11.86 10.23 7.09
CA GLY A 92 -13.03 10.50 6.27
C GLY A 92 -14.24 9.65 6.61
N LYS A 93 -15.15 9.55 5.63
CA LYS A 93 -16.42 8.81 5.76
C LYS A 93 -16.33 7.38 5.24
N ARG A 94 -15.12 6.93 4.88
CA ARG A 94 -14.83 5.58 4.40
C ARG A 94 -15.61 5.23 3.12
N HIS A 95 -15.73 6.20 2.22
CA HIS A 95 -16.29 6.00 0.88
C HIS A 95 -15.52 4.95 0.06
N ALA A 96 -14.20 4.84 0.28
CA ALA A 96 -13.33 3.86 -0.35
C ALA A 96 -13.53 2.43 0.19
N ALA A 97 -14.16 2.26 1.36
CA ALA A 97 -14.20 0.98 2.06
C ALA A 97 -14.92 -0.14 1.29
N PRO A 98 -16.10 0.05 0.68
CA PRO A 98 -16.78 -1.03 -0.05
C PRO A 98 -15.93 -1.64 -1.17
N ASP A 99 -15.19 -0.79 -1.89
CA ASP A 99 -14.39 -1.22 -3.04
C ASP A 99 -13.02 -1.76 -2.63
N PHE A 100 -12.36 -1.11 -1.66
CA PHE A 100 -10.97 -1.40 -1.32
C PHE A 100 -10.79 -2.28 -0.08
N PHE A 101 -11.72 -2.23 0.86
CA PHE A 101 -11.67 -2.90 2.17
C PHE A 101 -13.05 -3.48 2.57
N PRO A 102 -13.63 -4.36 1.72
CA PRO A 102 -14.99 -4.88 1.89
C PRO A 102 -15.21 -5.54 3.25
N GLU A 103 -14.18 -6.13 3.84
CA GLU A 103 -14.17 -6.74 5.17
C GLU A 103 -14.47 -5.74 6.32
N THR A 104 -14.46 -4.44 6.03
CA THR A 104 -14.73 -3.38 7.01
C THR A 104 -16.13 -2.80 6.92
N VAL A 105 -16.92 -3.18 5.91
CA VAL A 105 -18.26 -2.65 5.67
C VAL A 105 -19.34 -3.55 6.26
N ASP A 106 -19.17 -4.88 6.11
CA ASP A 106 -20.11 -5.86 6.64
C ASP A 106 -19.54 -6.55 7.89
N LYS A 107 -19.63 -5.88 9.03
CA LYS A 107 -19.67 -6.60 10.31
C LYS A 107 -21.11 -6.75 10.73
N VAL A 108 -21.67 -7.93 10.47
CA VAL A 108 -22.76 -8.45 11.30
C VAL A 108 -22.21 -8.47 12.72
N VAL A 109 -22.59 -7.48 13.52
CA VAL A 109 -22.35 -7.51 14.97
C VAL A 109 -23.20 -8.67 15.46
N ALA A 110 -22.57 -9.81 15.76
CA ALA A 110 -23.21 -10.84 16.55
C ALA A 110 -23.52 -10.20 17.90
N HIS A 111 -24.75 -9.72 18.07
CA HIS A 111 -25.27 -9.36 19.38
C HIS A 111 -25.39 -10.66 20.16
N THR A 112 -24.37 -10.98 20.96
CA THR A 112 -24.55 -11.92 22.06
C THR A 112 -25.52 -11.26 23.02
N SER A 113 -26.76 -11.76 23.01
CA SER A 113 -27.80 -11.45 24.00
C SER A 113 -27.42 -11.96 25.38
#